data_AF-A0A4R0PZP3-F1
#
_entry.id   AF-A0A4R0PZP3-F1
#
_cell.length_a   1.000
_cell.length_b   1.000
_cell.length_c   1.000
_cell.angle_alpha   90.00
_cell.angle_beta   90.00
_cell.angle_gamma   90.00
#
_symmetry.space_group_name_H-M   'P 1'
#
loop_
_entity.id
_entity.type
_entity.pdbx_description
1 polymer ?
#
loop_
_entity_poly.entity_id
_entity_poly.type
_entity_poly.pdbx_seq_one_letter_code
_entity_poly.pdbx_strand_id
1 'polypeptide(L)'
;MEKKITSIADELRRSILLPFDGGEGDNGRIGNSLNAKEGIGPKKEKKTLNAAKGILDAMNGFDCSGNTHMLHPRLDSRTVKLLNSFKLASGVDMNRFIAFSIHYLFQQHPELKTYIKKSLENFDL
;
A
#
# COMPACT_ATOMS: atom_id res chain seq x y z
N MET A 1 -52.20 5.81 -6.13
CA MET A 1 -51.15 6.60 -6.82
C MET A 1 -49.80 6.00 -6.47
N GLU A 2 -49.25 5.20 -7.37
CA GLU A 2 -48.02 4.44 -7.17
C GLU A 2 -46.79 5.35 -7.35
N LYS A 3 -45.88 5.38 -6.38
CA LYS A 3 -44.63 6.14 -6.45
C LYS A 3 -43.57 5.28 -7.16
N LYS A 4 -43.21 5.66 -8.39
CA LYS A 4 -42.16 5.01 -9.17
C LYS A 4 -40.79 5.41 -8.60
N ILE A 5 -40.15 4.50 -7.88
CA ILE A 5 -38.77 4.67 -7.41
C ILE A 5 -37.85 4.43 -8.60
N THR A 6 -37.27 5.49 -9.16
CA THR A 6 -36.25 5.39 -10.19
C THR A 6 -34.87 5.29 -9.53
N SER A 7 -34.14 4.23 -9.85
CA SER A 7 -32.81 3.96 -9.30
C SER A 7 -31.74 4.81 -10.01
N ILE A 8 -30.65 5.16 -9.31
CA ILE A 8 -29.48 5.86 -9.86
C ILE A 8 -28.92 5.11 -11.09
N ALA A 9 -29.06 3.78 -11.12
CA ALA A 9 -28.67 2.96 -12.27
C ALA A 9 -29.55 3.19 -13.51
N ASP A 10 -30.83 3.54 -13.34
CA ASP A 10 -31.75 3.87 -14.44
C ASP A 10 -31.42 5.24 -15.03
N GLU A 11 -30.94 6.18 -14.21
CA GLU A 11 -30.50 7.50 -14.66
C GLU A 11 -29.23 7.41 -15.51
N LEU A 12 -28.26 6.59 -15.09
CA LEU A 12 -27.03 6.30 -15.84
C LEU A 12 -27.29 5.65 -17.21
N ARG A 13 -28.30 4.79 -17.32
CA ARG A 13 -28.66 4.20 -18.63
C ARG A 13 -29.25 5.22 -19.59
N ARG A 14 -30.01 6.19 -19.08
CA ARG A 14 -30.60 7.25 -19.92
C ARG A 14 -29.55 8.21 -20.47
N SER A 15 -28.52 8.54 -19.69
CA SER A 15 -27.47 9.44 -20.14
C SER A 15 -26.56 8.82 -21.21
N ILE A 16 -26.40 7.50 -21.23
CA ILE A 16 -25.54 6.80 -22.20
C ILE A 16 -26.26 6.55 -23.54
N LEU A 17 -27.59 6.54 -23.56
CA LEU A 17 -28.40 6.23 -24.77
C LEU A 17 -28.68 7.43 -25.67
N LEU A 18 -28.18 8.64 -25.36
CA LEU A 18 -28.26 9.77 -26.29
C LEU A 18 -27.09 9.68 -27.30
N PRO A 19 -27.36 9.44 -28.59
CA PRO A 19 -26.34 9.62 -29.61
C PRO A 19 -26.01 11.11 -29.71
N PHE A 20 -24.71 11.42 -29.56
CA PHE A 20 -24.13 12.72 -29.84
C PHE A 20 -24.31 13.00 -31.34
N ASP A 21 -25.28 13.85 -31.68
CA ASP A 21 -25.48 14.36 -33.03
C ASP A 21 -24.99 15.81 -33.07
N GLY A 22 -24.12 16.09 -34.03
CA GLY A 22 -23.38 17.34 -34.15
C GLY A 22 -24.23 18.52 -34.62
N GLY A 23 -23.83 19.72 -34.23
CA GLY A 23 -24.36 20.99 -34.72
C GLY A 23 -23.53 22.18 -34.23
N GLU A 24 -23.04 22.98 -35.18
CA GLU A 24 -22.09 24.09 -35.05
C GLU A 24 -22.71 25.39 -34.49
N GLY A 25 -21.85 26.29 -33.99
CA GLY A 25 -22.05 27.75 -34.03
C GLY A 25 -22.11 28.49 -32.68
N ASP A 26 -21.02 29.18 -32.30
CA ASP A 26 -20.92 30.66 -32.32
C ASP A 26 -19.82 31.20 -31.36
N ASN A 27 -19.16 32.25 -31.83
CA ASN A 27 -18.03 32.98 -31.29
C ASN A 27 -18.39 33.84 -30.07
N GLY A 28 -17.55 33.80 -29.03
CA GLY A 28 -17.56 34.79 -27.95
C GLY A 28 -16.20 34.89 -27.25
N ARG A 29 -15.40 35.88 -27.66
CA ARG A 29 -14.08 36.22 -27.08
C ARG A 29 -14.20 36.96 -25.73
N ILE A 30 -13.05 37.04 -25.05
CA ILE A 30 -12.65 37.89 -23.90
C ILE A 30 -12.84 37.16 -22.56
N GLY A 31 -11.86 37.02 -21.67
CA GLY A 31 -10.49 37.50 -21.53
C GLY A 31 -10.02 37.15 -20.10
N ASN A 32 -8.73 36.86 -19.96
CA ASN A 32 -7.95 36.55 -18.75
C ASN A 32 -8.62 36.64 -17.35
N SER A 33 -8.49 35.54 -16.58
CA SER A 33 -7.95 35.66 -15.23
C SER A 33 -7.09 34.44 -14.90
N LEU A 34 -5.85 34.74 -14.54
CA LEU A 34 -4.84 33.82 -14.04
C LEU A 34 -5.23 33.28 -12.66
N ASN A 35 -4.79 32.05 -12.41
CA ASN A 35 -4.54 31.45 -11.09
C ASN A 35 -5.74 31.23 -10.15
N ALA A 36 -6.17 29.97 -10.08
CA ALA A 36 -6.43 29.34 -8.79
C ALA A 36 -6.31 27.81 -8.86
N LYS A 37 -5.36 27.30 -8.07
CA LYS A 37 -5.25 25.95 -7.52
C LYS A 37 -4.71 24.87 -8.45
N GLU A 38 -3.37 24.83 -8.45
CA GLU A 38 -2.55 23.62 -8.41
C GLU A 38 -3.35 22.39 -7.97
N GLY A 39 -3.71 21.56 -8.94
CA GLY A 39 -4.12 20.20 -8.68
C GLY A 39 -2.96 19.47 -8.01
N ILE A 40 -3.16 19.03 -6.78
CA ILE A 40 -2.33 18.02 -6.13
C ILE A 40 -2.56 16.71 -6.91
N GLY A 41 -1.89 16.59 -8.05
CA GLY A 41 -1.86 15.36 -8.84
C GLY A 41 -1.02 14.27 -8.19
N PRO A 42 -1.09 13.02 -8.71
CA PRO A 42 -0.64 11.76 -8.07
C PRO A 42 0.88 11.57 -7.97
N LYS A 43 1.66 12.65 -7.86
CA LYS A 43 3.12 12.60 -7.77
C LYS A 43 3.63 12.06 -6.43
N LYS A 44 2.89 12.22 -5.34
CA LYS A 44 3.29 11.71 -4.01
C LYS A 44 3.12 10.20 -3.88
N GLU A 45 2.04 9.63 -4.42
CA GLU A 45 1.75 8.19 -4.38
C GLU A 45 2.75 7.36 -5.20
N LYS A 46 3.22 7.88 -6.35
CA LYS A 46 4.24 7.19 -7.15
C LYS A 46 5.60 7.11 -6.46
N LYS A 47 5.97 8.11 -5.65
CA LYS A 47 7.23 8.10 -4.90
C LYS A 47 7.21 7.07 -3.76
N THR A 48 6.10 6.95 -3.04
CA THR A 48 5.97 5.97 -1.96
C THR A 48 5.93 4.53 -2.48
N LEU A 49 5.28 4.30 -3.63
CA LEU A 49 5.28 3.00 -4.29
C LEU A 49 6.69 2.56 -4.74
N ASN A 50 7.47 3.49 -5.28
CA ASN A 50 8.85 3.21 -5.71
C ASN A 50 9.77 2.90 -4.53
N ALA A 51 9.60 3.59 -3.39
CA ALA A 51 10.34 3.26 -2.17
C ALA A 51 9.94 1.88 -1.61
N ALA A 52 8.65 1.52 -1.68
CA ALA A 52 8.17 0.20 -1.28
C ALA A 52 8.72 -0.92 -2.17
N LYS A 53 9.01 -0.63 -3.45
CA LYS A 53 9.56 -1.62 -4.37
C LYS A 53 10.89 -2.20 -3.90
N GLY A 54 11.80 -1.35 -3.39
CA GLY A 54 13.12 -1.81 -2.91
C GLY A 54 13.03 -2.80 -1.76
N ILE A 55 12.16 -2.54 -0.77
CA ILE A 55 11.99 -3.47 0.37
C ILE A 55 11.19 -4.72 -0.03
N LEU A 56 10.24 -4.60 -0.97
CA LEU A 56 9.52 -5.75 -1.53
C LEU A 56 10.45 -6.68 -2.30
N ASP A 57 11.35 -6.14 -3.12
CA ASP A 57 12.35 -6.93 -3.84
C ASP A 57 13.32 -7.61 -2.86
N ALA A 58 13.76 -6.91 -1.80
CA ALA A 58 14.57 -7.50 -0.75
C ALA A 58 13.85 -8.64 -0.01
N MET A 59 12.57 -8.46 0.34
CA MET A 59 11.75 -9.52 0.93
C MET A 59 11.58 -10.71 -0.02
N ASN A 60 11.39 -10.46 -1.32
CA ASN A 60 11.24 -11.49 -2.33
C ASN A 60 12.54 -12.23 -2.67
N GLY A 61 13.70 -11.65 -2.38
CA GLY A 61 15.01 -12.30 -2.49
C GLY A 61 15.47 -12.99 -1.20
N PHE A 62 14.82 -12.76 -0.06
CA PHE A 62 15.25 -13.31 1.23
C PHE A 62 15.03 -14.81 1.33
N ASP A 63 16.10 -15.60 1.38
CA ASP A 63 16.00 -17.05 1.48
C ASP A 63 15.61 -17.50 2.90
N CYS A 64 14.65 -18.41 2.97
CA CYS A 64 14.14 -19.01 4.21
C CYS A 64 14.30 -20.54 4.23
N SER A 65 14.95 -21.13 3.22
CA SER A 65 15.12 -22.58 3.06
C SER A 65 15.87 -23.23 4.23
N GLY A 66 16.81 -22.49 4.84
CA GLY A 66 17.61 -22.94 5.99
C GLY A 66 16.96 -22.71 7.36
N ASN A 67 15.73 -22.21 7.43
CA ASN A 67 15.08 -21.91 8.70
C ASN A 67 14.59 -23.19 9.40
N THR A 68 15.44 -23.75 10.26
CA THR A 68 15.17 -25.00 10.99
C THR A 68 14.35 -24.80 12.27
N HIS A 69 14.30 -23.58 12.80
CA HIS A 69 13.58 -23.26 14.05
C HIS A 69 12.24 -22.59 13.76
N MET A 70 11.16 -23.22 14.20
CA MET A 70 9.81 -22.67 14.06
C MET A 70 9.52 -21.69 15.21
N LEU A 71 9.13 -20.46 14.86
CA LEU A 71 8.67 -19.45 15.81
C LEU A 71 7.15 -19.29 15.70
N HIS A 72 6.46 -19.26 16.84
CA HIS A 72 5.03 -18.95 16.94
C HIS A 72 4.84 -17.59 17.63
N PRO A 73 5.07 -16.46 16.94
CA PRO A 73 4.91 -15.15 17.53
C PRO A 73 3.44 -14.89 17.86
N ARG A 74 3.19 -14.35 19.06
CA ARG A 74 1.87 -13.82 19.41
C ARG A 74 1.79 -12.37 18.92
N LEU A 75 0.89 -12.14 17.96
CA LEU A 75 0.63 -10.83 17.39
C LEU A 75 -0.78 -10.38 17.77
N ASP A 76 -0.98 -9.07 17.91
CA ASP A 76 -2.31 -8.52 18.13
C ASP A 76 -3.18 -8.67 16.87
N SER A 77 -4.49 -8.64 17.06
CA SER A 77 -5.46 -8.89 15.98
C SER A 77 -5.40 -7.84 14.86
N ARG A 78 -4.97 -6.62 15.14
CA ARG A 78 -4.82 -5.56 14.13
C ARG A 78 -3.61 -5.84 13.25
N THR A 79 -2.48 -6.23 13.85
CA THR A 79 -1.26 -6.60 13.12
C THR A 79 -1.48 -7.83 12.25
N VAL A 80 -2.18 -8.86 12.75
CA VAL A 80 -2.53 -10.04 11.94
C VAL A 80 -3.37 -9.66 10.71
N LYS A 81 -4.38 -8.80 10.87
CA LYS A 81 -5.19 -8.32 9.74
C LYS A 81 -4.36 -7.57 8.71
N LEU A 82 -3.44 -6.72 9.16
CA LEU A 82 -2.53 -5.99 8.26
C LEU A 82 -1.62 -6.95 7.50
N LEU A 83 -1.06 -7.95 8.19
CA LEU A 83 -0.18 -8.95 7.59
C LEU A 83 -0.93 -9.82 6.57
N ASN A 84 -2.18 -10.19 6.84
CA ASN A 84 -3.05 -10.89 5.89
C ASN A 84 -3.24 -10.05 4.61
N SER A 85 -3.59 -8.77 4.74
CA SER A 85 -3.74 -7.87 3.60
C SER A 85 -2.42 -7.69 2.83
N PHE A 86 -1.30 -7.60 3.54
CA PHE A 86 0.02 -7.51 2.93
C PHE A 86 0.36 -8.78 2.12
N LYS A 87 0.11 -9.97 2.66
CA LYS A 87 0.30 -11.25 1.94
C LYS A 87 -0.52 -11.29 0.66
N LEU A 88 -1.80 -10.86 0.72
CA LEU A 88 -2.68 -10.82 -0.45
C LEU A 88 -2.20 -9.81 -1.52
N ALA A 89 -1.69 -8.66 -1.11
CA ALA A 89 -1.26 -7.61 -2.03
C ALA A 89 0.14 -7.86 -2.66
N SER A 90 1.05 -8.48 -1.91
CA SER A 90 2.45 -8.66 -2.33
C SER A 90 2.80 -10.08 -2.78
N GLY A 91 1.99 -11.08 -2.41
CA GLY A 91 2.31 -12.50 -2.60
C GLY A 91 3.38 -13.05 -1.65
N VAL A 92 3.93 -12.22 -0.76
CA VAL A 92 4.96 -12.63 0.21
C VAL A 92 4.30 -13.41 1.35
N ASP A 93 4.85 -14.58 1.65
CA ASP A 93 4.38 -15.40 2.77
C ASP A 93 4.61 -14.72 4.13
N MET A 94 3.72 -14.98 5.09
CA MET A 94 3.79 -14.42 6.44
C MET A 94 5.07 -14.80 7.17
N ASN A 95 5.47 -16.07 7.10
CA ASN A 95 6.67 -16.54 7.79
C ASN A 95 7.90 -15.88 7.20
N ARG A 96 7.94 -15.73 5.88
CA ARG A 96 9.01 -15.01 5.18
C ARG A 96 9.06 -13.54 5.60
N PHE A 97 7.92 -12.86 5.65
CA PHE A 97 7.84 -11.48 6.11
C PHE A 97 8.38 -11.33 7.54
N ILE A 98 7.96 -12.21 8.46
CA ILE A 98 8.39 -12.17 9.87
C ILE A 98 9.90 -12.43 9.98
N ALA A 99 10.41 -13.47 9.32
CA ALA A 99 11.83 -13.80 9.32
C ALA A 99 12.68 -12.66 8.74
N PHE A 100 12.27 -12.10 7.60
CA PHE A 100 12.91 -10.93 7.02
C PHE A 100 12.88 -9.73 7.96
N SER A 101 11.74 -9.45 8.59
CA SER A 101 11.60 -8.28 9.48
C SER A 101 12.56 -8.36 10.67
N ILE A 102 12.71 -9.53 11.28
CA ILE A 102 13.65 -9.75 12.38
C ILE A 102 15.09 -9.56 11.89
N HIS A 103 15.44 -10.17 10.76
CA HIS A 103 16.77 -10.03 10.18
C HIS A 103 17.09 -8.57 9.84
N TYR A 104 16.15 -7.88 9.20
CA TYR A 104 16.27 -6.48 8.82
C TYR A 104 16.42 -5.58 10.03
N LEU A 105 15.66 -5.82 11.11
CA LEU A 105 15.79 -5.08 12.37
C LEU A 105 17.22 -5.15 12.92
N PHE A 106 17.81 -6.34 12.97
CA PHE A 106 19.20 -6.53 13.44
C PHE A 106 20.27 -5.99 12.47
N GLN A 107 19.95 -5.80 11.19
CA GLN A 107 20.83 -5.13 10.24
C GLN A 107 20.80 -3.61 10.41
N GLN A 108 19.62 -3.03 10.60
CA GLN A 108 19.46 -1.58 10.80
C GLN A 108 19.96 -1.12 12.17
N HIS A 109 19.90 -2.00 13.17
CA HIS A 109 20.26 -1.71 14.56
C HIS A 109 21.35 -2.67 15.09
N PRO A 110 22.60 -2.54 14.62
CA PRO A 110 23.70 -3.40 15.07
C PRO A 110 24.01 -3.26 16.57
N GLU A 111 23.63 -2.15 17.20
CA GLU A 111 23.70 -1.92 18.65
C GLU A 111 22.99 -3.00 19.46
N LEU A 112 21.90 -3.59 18.93
CA LEU A 112 21.19 -4.68 19.59
C LEU A 112 22.06 -5.92 19.71
N LYS A 113 22.88 -6.24 18.70
CA LYS A 113 23.83 -7.36 18.75
C LYS A 113 24.90 -7.11 19.81
N THR A 114 25.40 -5.89 19.90
CA THR A 114 26.39 -5.49 20.92
C THR A 114 25.81 -5.57 22.33
N TYR A 115 24.59 -5.09 22.51
CA TYR A 115 23.86 -5.18 23.78
C TYR A 115 23.72 -6.64 24.22
N ILE A 116 23.21 -7.52 23.33
CA ILE A 116 23.06 -8.95 23.64
C ILE A 116 24.39 -9.58 24.07
N LYS A 117 25.48 -9.34 23.32
CA LYS A 117 26.81 -9.87 23.67
C LYS A 117 27.25 -9.44 25.06
N LYS A 118 27.21 -8.14 25.36
CA LYS A 118 27.60 -7.60 26.67
C LYS A 118 26.71 -8.13 27.79
N SER A 119 25.40 -8.23 27.55
CA SER A 119 24.46 -8.77 28.55
C SER A 119 24.75 -10.24 28.86
N LEU A 120 25.15 -11.04 27.86
CA LEU A 120 25.51 -12.44 28.05
C LEU A 120 26.88 -12.63 28.71
N GLU A 121 27.86 -11.77 28.41
CA GLU A 121 29.18 -11.78 29.08
C GLU A 121 29.11 -11.47 30.58
N ASN A 122 28.12 -10.67 31.00
CA ASN A 122 27.85 -10.39 32.42
C ASN A 122 26.87 -11.41 33.05
N PHE A 123 26.43 -12.40 32.27
CA PHE A 123 25.54 -13.48 32.70
C PHE A 123 26.36 -14.70 33.11
N ASP A 124 27.34 -14.51 34.00
CA ASP A 124 27.95 -15.62 34.70
C ASP A 124 26.89 -16.22 35.66
N LEU A 125 26.51 -17.47 35.38
CA LEU A 125 25.65 -18.32 36.20
C LEU A 125 26.51 -19.16 37.15
#